data_AF-A0AAP9R290-F1
#
_entry.id   AF-A0AAP9R290-F1
#
_cell.length_a   1.000
_cell.length_b   1.000
_cell.length_c   1.000
_cell.angle_alpha   90.00
_cell.angle_beta   90.00
_cell.angle_gamma   90.00
#
_symmetry.space_group_name_H-M   'P 1'
#
loop_
_entity.id
_entity.type
_entity.pdbx_description
1 polymer ?
#
loop_
_entity_poly.entity_id
_entity_poly.type
_entity_poly.pdbx_seq_one_letter_code
_entity_poly.pdbx_strand_id
1 'polypeptide(L)'
;MVKILRQIMNCAILIFLLWTFHADSTEKNAPPFMLKYLFSSSSGLIGFYSDGTVRTCPGCNQTASSIDAMAASEPSGAYNDSEASVTLFDDTVMPLYNDGQIAAGWLIVNYQKVISPRMVTRYQPCSGQTGGEQSIDLKETALVIIKPEQQKFTNEDSQEAQDYFTGMDDWYYYASEMTQHYETLGIHVIDSEKKSLSFLLGKNECMDFDVKKWQPETSPDDSWGAFLYRKGQLPIAVDITDYDTSETKMYLR
;
A
#
# COMPACT_ATOMS: atom_id res chain seq x y z
N MET A 1 0.75 71.84 -20.62
CA MET A 1 1.86 71.10 -21.26
C MET A 1 1.90 69.72 -20.62
N VAL A 2 1.35 68.70 -21.29
CA VAL A 2 2.10 67.56 -21.90
C VAL A 2 2.54 66.52 -20.84
N LYS A 3 1.75 65.45 -20.64
CA LYS A 3 1.99 64.03 -21.06
C LYS A 3 3.16 63.34 -20.30
N ILE A 4 2.88 62.35 -19.45
CA ILE A 4 2.87 60.89 -19.74
C ILE A 4 4.21 60.36 -20.27
N LEU A 5 4.89 59.49 -19.51
CA LEU A 5 5.64 58.29 -19.97
C LEU A 5 6.05 57.45 -18.73
N ARG A 6 5.48 56.25 -18.53
CA ARG A 6 6.06 54.90 -18.78
C ARG A 6 7.31 54.58 -17.94
N GLN A 7 7.22 53.60 -17.02
CA GLN A 7 7.47 52.16 -17.25
C GLN A 7 8.89 51.85 -17.74
N ILE A 8 9.54 50.89 -17.06
CA ILE A 8 10.66 49.98 -17.42
C ILE A 8 11.64 49.92 -16.21
N MET A 9 11.61 48.87 -15.38
CA MET A 9 12.28 47.56 -15.55
C MET A 9 13.67 47.56 -14.88
N ASN A 10 13.83 46.79 -13.80
CA ASN A 10 14.94 45.84 -13.56
C ASN A 10 14.94 45.45 -12.06
N CYS A 11 14.53 44.24 -11.71
CA CYS A 11 15.30 42.99 -11.75
C CYS A 11 16.22 42.83 -10.52
N ALA A 12 15.95 41.74 -9.79
CA ALA A 12 16.92 40.79 -9.27
C ALA A 12 17.16 40.70 -7.73
N ILE A 13 16.61 39.61 -7.18
CA ILE A 13 17.30 38.52 -6.44
C ILE A 13 17.86 38.80 -5.03
N LEU A 14 17.25 38.13 -4.04
CA LEU A 14 17.84 37.21 -3.03
C LEU A 14 16.70 36.93 -2.00
N ILE A 15 15.95 35.82 -1.93
CA ILE A 15 16.20 34.36 -1.93
C ILE A 15 17.16 33.88 -0.83
N PHE A 16 16.56 33.11 0.08
CA PHE A 16 17.10 32.08 0.97
C PHE A 16 17.88 32.49 2.23
N LEU A 17 17.22 32.34 3.39
CA LEU A 17 17.55 31.30 4.38
C LEU A 17 16.76 31.60 5.66
N LEU A 18 15.79 30.75 5.98
CA LEU A 18 15.42 30.32 7.34
C LEU A 18 14.16 29.44 7.23
N TRP A 19 14.40 28.21 6.81
CA TRP A 19 13.44 27.11 6.98
C TRP A 19 13.56 26.62 8.42
N THR A 20 12.58 26.96 9.26
CA THR A 20 12.30 26.19 10.47
C THR A 20 11.11 25.29 10.17
N PHE A 21 11.42 24.07 9.73
CA PHE A 21 10.45 22.99 9.55
C PHE A 21 9.78 22.70 10.90
N HIS A 22 8.47 22.95 10.98
CA HIS A 22 7.59 22.33 11.98
C HIS A 22 6.98 21.10 11.34
N ALA A 23 7.21 19.94 11.96
CA ALA A 23 6.63 18.66 11.61
C ALA A 23 5.19 18.61 12.13
N ASP A 24 4.25 18.29 11.25
CA ASP A 24 2.93 17.77 11.63
C ASP A 24 2.40 16.88 10.50
N SER A 25 1.59 15.90 10.90
CA SER A 25 1.28 14.60 10.27
C SER A 25 0.75 14.56 8.82
N THR A 26 0.69 13.32 8.31
CA THR A 26 0.67 12.79 6.93
C THR A 26 -0.56 13.08 6.04
N GLU A 27 -1.08 14.30 6.06
CA GLU A 27 -2.11 14.72 5.10
C GLU A 27 -1.88 16.16 4.56
N LYS A 28 -1.11 16.97 5.30
CA LYS A 28 -1.05 18.43 5.13
C LYS A 28 -0.17 18.96 4.00
N ASN A 29 0.60 18.10 3.31
CA ASN A 29 1.61 18.50 2.34
C ASN A 29 1.41 17.90 0.94
N ALA A 30 0.30 17.20 0.68
CA ALA A 30 -0.05 16.87 -0.69
C ALA A 30 -0.31 18.20 -1.44
N PRO A 31 0.27 18.41 -2.65
CA PRO A 31 -0.19 19.47 -3.54
C PRO A 31 -1.71 19.52 -3.54
N PRO A 32 -2.33 20.72 -3.53
CA PRO A 32 -3.78 20.86 -3.36
C PRO A 32 -4.58 20.06 -4.40
N PHE A 33 -3.95 19.71 -5.52
CA PHE A 33 -4.50 18.86 -6.56
C PHE A 33 -3.55 17.69 -6.88
N MET A 34 -3.84 16.51 -6.33
CA MET A 34 -3.19 15.24 -6.66
C MET A 34 -4.20 14.13 -6.84
N LEU A 35 -3.94 13.22 -7.78
CA LEU A 35 -4.74 12.01 -7.97
C LEU A 35 -4.51 11.05 -6.79
N LYS A 36 -5.50 10.96 -5.89
CA LYS A 36 -5.48 10.14 -4.67
C LYS A 36 -5.92 8.71 -4.96
N TYR A 37 -6.97 8.54 -5.76
CA TYR A 37 -7.43 7.23 -6.23
C TYR A 37 -7.70 7.24 -7.73
N LEU A 38 -7.49 6.10 -8.39
CA LEU A 38 -7.79 5.90 -9.80
C LEU A 38 -8.48 4.55 -9.98
N PHE A 39 -9.69 4.57 -10.53
CA PHE A 39 -10.45 3.38 -10.86
C PHE A 39 -10.64 3.24 -12.37
N SER A 40 -10.53 2.02 -12.87
CA SER A 40 -10.73 1.65 -14.26
C SER A 40 -11.88 0.67 -14.37
N SER A 41 -12.83 0.97 -15.26
CA SER A 41 -13.91 0.06 -15.65
C SER A 41 -13.97 -0.07 -17.17
N SER A 42 -14.89 -0.91 -17.65
CA SER A 42 -15.21 -0.98 -19.09
C SER A 42 -15.71 0.35 -19.67
N SER A 43 -16.22 1.24 -18.81
CA SER A 43 -16.78 2.53 -19.22
C SER A 43 -15.75 3.67 -19.27
N GLY A 44 -14.51 3.44 -18.80
CA GLY A 44 -13.44 4.43 -18.78
C GLY A 44 -12.77 4.56 -17.41
N LEU A 45 -12.18 5.73 -17.17
CA LEU A 45 -11.46 6.06 -15.93
C LEU A 45 -12.29 6.96 -15.01
N ILE A 46 -12.11 6.77 -13.70
CA ILE A 46 -12.62 7.63 -12.65
C ILE A 46 -11.46 8.00 -11.73
N GLY A 47 -11.13 9.30 -11.67
CA GLY A 47 -10.08 9.85 -10.83
C GLY A 47 -10.66 10.61 -9.65
N PHE A 48 -10.11 10.35 -8.46
CA PHE A 48 -10.49 10.98 -7.21
C PHE A 48 -9.31 11.79 -6.70
N TYR A 49 -9.50 13.09 -6.52
CA TYR A 49 -8.42 14.04 -6.27
C TYR A 49 -8.39 14.49 -4.80
N SER A 50 -7.22 14.88 -4.31
CA SER A 50 -6.98 15.33 -2.92
C SER A 50 -7.84 16.52 -2.49
N ASP A 51 -8.42 17.26 -3.43
CA ASP A 51 -9.36 18.37 -3.17
C ASP A 51 -10.81 17.91 -2.96
N GLY A 52 -11.07 16.60 -2.93
CA GLY A 52 -12.40 16.02 -2.77
C GLY A 52 -13.21 15.98 -4.08
N THR A 53 -12.60 16.31 -5.22
CA THR A 53 -13.29 16.27 -6.52
C THR A 53 -13.12 14.93 -7.24
N VAL A 54 -14.15 14.58 -8.02
CA VAL A 54 -14.13 13.45 -8.95
C VAL A 54 -14.08 13.98 -10.37
N ARG A 55 -13.24 13.36 -11.20
CA ARG A 55 -13.19 13.59 -12.65
C ARG A 55 -13.30 12.25 -13.36
N THR A 56 -14.00 12.21 -14.48
CA THR A 56 -14.18 10.99 -15.26
C THR A 56 -13.70 11.17 -16.69
N CYS A 57 -13.27 10.08 -17.30
CA CYS A 57 -12.82 10.04 -18.69
C CYS A 57 -13.48 8.84 -19.37
N PRO A 58 -14.72 9.01 -19.89
CA PRO A 58 -15.45 7.93 -20.55
C PRO A 58 -14.69 7.42 -21.77
N GLY A 59 -14.57 6.10 -21.91
CA GLY A 59 -13.87 5.45 -23.02
C GLY A 59 -12.34 5.62 -23.02
N CYS A 60 -11.78 6.30 -22.02
CA CYS A 60 -10.33 6.47 -21.88
C CYS A 60 -9.67 5.18 -21.36
N ASN A 61 -8.43 4.95 -21.77
CA ASN A 61 -7.60 3.86 -21.29
C ASN A 61 -6.62 4.36 -20.21
N GLN A 62 -5.79 3.47 -19.67
CA GLN A 62 -4.89 3.75 -18.56
C GLN A 62 -3.57 4.47 -18.97
N THR A 63 -3.55 5.12 -20.15
CA THR A 63 -2.35 5.81 -20.62
C THR A 63 -2.14 7.13 -19.88
N ALA A 64 -0.88 7.58 -19.78
CA ALA A 64 -0.55 8.86 -19.17
C ALA A 64 -1.34 10.02 -19.80
N SER A 65 -1.45 10.05 -21.13
CA SER A 65 -2.25 11.08 -21.84
C SER A 65 -3.73 11.07 -21.49
N SER A 66 -4.32 9.90 -21.26
CA SER A 66 -5.72 9.79 -20.84
C SER A 66 -5.92 10.26 -19.40
N ILE A 67 -4.97 9.96 -18.51
CA ILE A 67 -4.98 10.42 -17.13
C ILE A 67 -4.80 11.95 -17.08
N ASP A 68 -3.89 12.50 -17.88
CA ASP A 68 -3.66 13.95 -17.98
C ASP A 68 -4.90 14.68 -18.53
N ALA A 69 -5.55 14.12 -19.55
CA ALA A 69 -6.79 14.67 -20.10
C ALA A 69 -7.92 14.67 -19.05
N MET A 70 -8.05 13.59 -18.27
CA MET A 70 -8.99 13.52 -17.15
C MET A 70 -8.67 14.53 -16.06
N ALA A 71 -7.39 14.72 -15.73
CA ALA A 71 -6.96 15.70 -14.74
C ALA A 71 -7.22 17.15 -15.17
N ALA A 72 -7.33 17.40 -16.48
CA ALA A 72 -7.66 18.71 -17.03
C ALA A 72 -9.17 18.97 -17.20
N SER A 73 -10.02 17.95 -17.11
CA SER A 73 -11.47 18.09 -17.33
C SER A 73 -12.18 18.74 -16.14
N GLU A 74 -13.32 19.39 -16.35
CA GLU A 74 -14.13 19.89 -15.23
C GLU A 74 -14.52 18.75 -14.25
N PRO A 75 -14.59 19.01 -12.93
CA PRO A 75 -15.11 18.07 -11.95
C PRO A 75 -16.51 17.58 -12.32
N SER A 76 -16.71 16.25 -12.29
CA SER A 76 -18.02 15.64 -12.47
C SER A 76 -18.82 15.56 -11.17
N GLY A 77 -18.17 15.77 -10.02
CA GLY A 77 -18.80 15.73 -8.71
C GLY A 77 -17.78 15.80 -7.58
N ALA A 78 -18.25 15.51 -6.37
CA ALA A 78 -17.44 15.36 -5.17
C ALA A 78 -17.48 13.92 -4.64
N TYR A 79 -16.52 13.59 -3.80
CA TYR A 79 -16.49 12.33 -3.07
C TYR A 79 -16.04 12.56 -1.63
N ASN A 80 -16.35 11.58 -0.78
CA ASN A 80 -15.70 11.39 0.51
C ASN A 80 -15.05 10.01 0.51
N ASP A 81 -14.00 9.83 1.31
CA ASP A 81 -13.39 8.53 1.50
C ASP A 81 -13.29 8.16 2.98
N SER A 82 -13.11 6.87 3.22
CA SER A 82 -12.80 6.28 4.51
C SER A 82 -11.61 5.32 4.33
N GLU A 83 -11.18 4.70 5.41
CA GLU A 83 -10.15 3.66 5.35
C GLU A 83 -10.55 2.47 4.46
N ALA A 84 -11.83 2.24 4.16
CA ALA A 84 -12.30 1.04 3.46
C ALA A 84 -12.98 1.30 2.11
N SER A 85 -13.39 2.54 1.82
CA SER A 85 -14.20 2.83 0.64
C SER A 85 -14.10 4.29 0.18
N VAL A 86 -14.46 4.50 -1.08
CA VAL A 86 -14.73 5.82 -1.65
C VAL A 86 -16.23 5.93 -1.90
N THR A 87 -16.85 7.00 -1.44
CA THR A 87 -18.30 7.26 -1.57
C THR A 87 -18.52 8.51 -2.41
N LEU A 88 -19.23 8.35 -3.53
CA LEU A 88 -19.60 9.47 -4.40
C LEU A 88 -20.78 10.26 -3.81
N PHE A 89 -20.98 11.47 -4.32
CA PHE A 89 -22.07 12.35 -3.90
C PHE A 89 -23.49 11.78 -4.08
N ASP A 90 -23.65 10.75 -4.91
CA ASP A 90 -24.92 10.04 -5.15
C ASP A 90 -25.07 8.79 -4.26
N ASP A 91 -24.28 8.71 -3.19
CA ASP A 91 -24.19 7.60 -2.25
C ASP A 91 -23.68 6.28 -2.86
N THR A 92 -23.14 6.30 -4.08
CA THR A 92 -22.45 5.13 -4.65
C THR A 92 -21.20 4.83 -3.84
N VAL A 93 -21.14 3.65 -3.23
CA VAL A 93 -19.99 3.17 -2.47
C VAL A 93 -19.13 2.27 -3.33
N MET A 94 -17.87 2.65 -3.48
CA MET A 94 -16.83 1.87 -4.16
C MET A 94 -15.87 1.30 -3.11
N PRO A 95 -15.92 -0.02 -2.82
CA PRO A 95 -15.02 -0.63 -1.86
C PRO A 95 -13.58 -0.55 -2.37
N LEU A 96 -12.65 -0.15 -1.50
CA LEU A 96 -11.21 -0.17 -1.80
C LEU A 96 -10.65 -1.60 -1.71
N TYR A 97 -11.28 -2.45 -0.90
CA TYR A 97 -10.82 -3.81 -0.61
C TYR A 97 -11.96 -4.82 -0.66
N ASN A 98 -11.64 -6.03 -1.14
CA ASN A 98 -12.47 -7.22 -1.06
C ASN A 98 -11.58 -8.38 -0.59
N ASP A 99 -12.02 -9.13 0.43
CA ASP A 99 -11.33 -10.34 0.90
C ASP A 99 -9.84 -10.13 1.22
N GLY A 100 -9.50 -9.02 1.88
CA GLY A 100 -8.12 -8.67 2.26
C GLY A 100 -7.24 -8.17 1.11
N GLN A 101 -7.76 -8.13 -0.11
CA GLN A 101 -7.07 -7.66 -1.32
C GLN A 101 -7.65 -6.33 -1.80
N ILE A 102 -6.86 -5.58 -2.58
CA ILE A 102 -7.36 -4.39 -3.28
C ILE A 102 -8.44 -4.82 -4.27
N ALA A 103 -9.62 -4.20 -4.19
CA ALA A 103 -10.73 -4.56 -5.06
C ALA A 103 -10.37 -4.34 -6.53
N ALA A 104 -10.90 -5.20 -7.40
CA ALA A 104 -10.58 -5.17 -8.83
C ALA A 104 -10.93 -3.82 -9.47
N GLY A 105 -10.06 -3.34 -10.36
CA GLY A 105 -10.24 -2.09 -11.11
C GLY A 105 -9.51 -0.89 -10.52
N TRP A 106 -9.08 -0.92 -9.25
CA TRP A 106 -8.22 0.11 -8.70
C TRP A 106 -6.81 0.05 -9.28
N LEU A 107 -6.33 1.20 -9.76
CA LEU A 107 -4.98 1.39 -10.32
C LEU A 107 -4.11 2.26 -9.43
N ILE A 108 -4.72 3.15 -8.65
CA ILE A 108 -4.07 3.96 -7.61
C ILE A 108 -4.97 3.94 -6.38
N VAL A 109 -4.39 3.68 -5.22
CA VAL A 109 -5.05 3.73 -3.92
C VAL A 109 -4.18 4.55 -2.96
N ASN A 110 -4.76 5.59 -2.36
CA ASN A 110 -4.07 6.48 -1.44
C ASN A 110 -2.69 6.95 -1.96
N TYR A 111 -2.70 7.51 -3.18
CA TYR A 111 -1.51 7.99 -3.92
C TYR A 111 -0.51 6.90 -4.36
N GLN A 112 -0.72 5.64 -4.00
CA GLN A 112 0.16 4.53 -4.37
C GLN A 112 -0.38 3.80 -5.59
N LYS A 113 0.50 3.58 -6.57
CA LYS A 113 0.16 2.75 -7.74
C LYS A 113 -0.05 1.31 -7.30
N VAL A 114 -1.16 0.73 -7.73
CA VAL A 114 -1.44 -0.70 -7.54
C VAL A 114 -0.58 -1.49 -8.52
N ILE A 115 0.41 -2.19 -7.98
CA ILE A 115 1.29 -3.12 -8.73
C ILE A 115 0.90 -4.58 -8.51
N SER A 116 0.14 -4.86 -7.46
CA SER A 116 -0.44 -6.17 -7.16
C SER A 116 -1.72 -5.98 -6.33
N PRO A 117 -2.78 -6.77 -6.55
CA PRO A 117 -3.97 -6.78 -5.69
C PRO A 117 -3.67 -7.19 -4.24
N ARG A 118 -2.55 -7.90 -4.01
CA ARG A 118 -2.12 -8.37 -2.68
C ARG A 118 -1.28 -7.36 -1.91
N MET A 119 -1.13 -6.13 -2.39
CA MET A 119 -0.41 -5.07 -1.68
C MET A 119 -1.05 -4.81 -0.31
N VAL A 120 -0.21 -4.65 0.71
CA VAL A 120 -0.68 -4.24 2.03
C VAL A 120 -1.10 -2.77 1.99
N THR A 121 -2.27 -2.49 2.53
CA THR A 121 -2.91 -1.18 2.37
C THR A 121 -3.34 -0.54 3.69
N ARG A 122 -3.30 -1.29 4.79
CA ARG A 122 -3.52 -0.81 6.16
C ARG A 122 -2.19 -0.63 6.86
N TYR A 123 -1.57 0.52 6.64
CA TYR A 123 -0.32 0.92 7.27
C TYR A 123 -0.46 2.33 7.84
N GLN A 124 0.39 2.65 8.80
CA GLN A 124 0.42 3.96 9.44
C GLN A 124 1.84 4.52 9.39
N PRO A 125 2.03 5.85 9.47
CA PRO A 125 3.36 6.40 9.64
C PRO A 125 3.99 5.85 10.92
N CYS A 126 5.29 5.57 10.90
CA CYS A 126 5.99 5.15 12.10
C CYS A 126 5.84 6.22 13.19
N SER A 127 5.23 5.88 14.33
CA SER A 127 5.24 6.77 15.50
C SER A 127 6.69 6.87 15.94
N GLY A 128 7.31 8.05 15.97
CA GLY A 128 8.76 8.28 16.08
C GLY A 128 9.54 7.67 17.27
N GLN A 129 8.98 6.71 18.00
CA GLN A 129 9.73 5.65 18.65
C GLN A 129 9.84 4.49 17.66
N THR A 130 11.06 4.27 17.16
CA THR A 130 11.53 3.01 16.56
C THR A 130 10.57 1.87 16.82
N GLY A 131 10.02 1.28 15.74
CA GLY A 131 9.11 0.14 15.78
C GLY A 131 9.46 -0.72 16.97
N GLY A 132 8.51 -0.84 17.91
CA GLY A 132 8.77 -1.43 19.22
C GLY A 132 9.45 -2.79 19.08
N GLU A 133 9.94 -3.38 20.16
CA GLU A 133 10.65 -4.68 20.14
C GLU A 133 9.98 -5.77 19.27
N GLN A 134 8.68 -5.61 18.98
CA GLN A 134 7.80 -6.41 18.13
C GLN A 134 7.79 -6.08 16.61
N SER A 135 8.63 -5.18 16.08
CA SER A 135 8.69 -4.86 14.64
C SER A 135 9.97 -5.33 13.94
N ILE A 136 9.84 -5.65 12.65
CA ILE A 136 10.93 -6.01 11.73
C ILE A 136 11.23 -4.79 10.85
N ASP A 137 12.45 -4.27 10.95
CA ASP A 137 12.90 -3.12 10.16
C ASP A 137 13.42 -3.58 8.78
N LEU A 138 12.65 -3.32 7.73
CA LEU A 138 12.91 -3.73 6.35
C LEU A 138 13.62 -2.61 5.59
N LYS A 139 14.94 -2.73 5.48
CA LYS A 139 15.82 -1.75 4.79
C LYS A 139 16.08 -2.09 3.32
N GLU A 140 15.89 -3.36 2.97
CA GLU A 140 16.16 -3.93 1.66
C GLU A 140 15.07 -4.92 1.25
N THR A 141 15.07 -5.29 -0.03
CA THR A 141 14.10 -6.25 -0.57
C THR A 141 14.26 -7.59 0.14
N ALA A 142 13.19 -8.06 0.76
CA ALA A 142 13.19 -9.28 1.56
C ALA A 142 11.81 -9.94 1.54
N LEU A 143 11.81 -11.26 1.66
CA LEU A 143 10.63 -12.03 2.06
C LEU A 143 10.63 -12.13 3.58
N VAL A 144 9.51 -11.82 4.21
CA VAL A 144 9.31 -12.03 5.64
C VAL A 144 8.33 -13.17 5.83
N ILE A 145 8.74 -14.18 6.58
CA ILE A 145 7.89 -15.31 6.98
C ILE A 145 7.59 -15.17 8.47
N ILE A 146 6.32 -14.97 8.79
CA ILE A 146 5.83 -14.73 10.13
C ILE A 146 5.41 -16.08 10.73
N LYS A 147 6.16 -16.56 11.72
CA LYS A 147 5.91 -17.84 12.38
C LYS A 147 4.55 -17.85 13.09
N PRO A 148 3.74 -18.91 12.94
CA PRO A 148 2.52 -19.10 13.71
C PRO A 148 2.80 -19.11 15.22
N GLU A 149 1.82 -18.71 16.02
CA GLU A 149 1.93 -18.82 17.47
C GLU A 149 1.90 -20.30 17.89
N GLN A 150 2.80 -20.71 18.79
CA GLN A 150 2.82 -22.07 19.30
C GLN A 150 1.67 -22.31 20.27
N GLN A 151 0.82 -23.30 19.95
CA GLN A 151 -0.28 -23.70 20.81
C GLN A 151 0.14 -24.83 21.75
N LYS A 152 -0.34 -24.78 22.99
CA LYS A 152 -0.16 -25.85 23.99
C LYS A 152 -1.50 -26.51 24.24
N PHE A 153 -1.50 -27.85 24.25
CA PHE A 153 -2.69 -28.64 24.50
C PHE A 153 -2.60 -29.34 25.84
N THR A 154 -3.72 -29.41 26.57
CA THR A 154 -3.80 -30.19 27.81
C THR A 154 -3.65 -31.69 27.55
N ASN A 155 -4.10 -32.15 26.37
CA ASN A 155 -3.95 -33.51 25.88
C ASN A 155 -3.39 -33.48 24.45
N GLU A 156 -2.11 -33.82 24.29
CA GLU A 156 -1.43 -33.85 23.00
C GLU A 156 -1.91 -34.98 22.08
N ASP A 157 -2.60 -36.00 22.62
CA ASP A 157 -3.20 -37.09 21.84
C ASP A 157 -4.63 -36.79 21.37
N SER A 158 -5.17 -35.61 21.71
CA SER A 158 -6.51 -35.21 21.27
C SER A 158 -6.55 -34.94 19.75
N GLN A 159 -7.72 -35.08 19.14
CA GLN A 159 -7.90 -34.76 17.71
C GLN A 159 -7.50 -33.32 17.42
N GLU A 160 -7.84 -32.37 18.29
CA GLU A 160 -7.49 -30.96 18.15
C GLU A 160 -5.97 -30.73 18.10
N ALA A 161 -5.22 -31.41 18.97
CA ALA A 161 -3.77 -31.34 18.97
C ALA A 161 -3.16 -31.97 17.70
N GLN A 162 -3.69 -33.11 17.26
CA GLN A 162 -3.25 -33.78 16.03
C GLN A 162 -3.50 -32.91 14.78
N ASP A 163 -4.67 -32.28 14.69
CA ASP A 163 -5.03 -31.37 13.59
C ASP A 163 -4.08 -30.16 13.56
N TYR A 164 -3.81 -29.55 14.73
CA TYR A 164 -2.85 -28.45 14.85
C TYR A 164 -1.44 -28.85 14.43
N PHE A 165 -0.92 -29.97 14.92
CA PHE A 165 0.44 -30.41 14.59
C PHE A 165 0.58 -30.77 13.11
N THR A 166 -0.46 -31.37 12.51
CA THR A 166 -0.50 -31.61 11.06
C THR A 166 -0.43 -30.30 10.28
N GLY A 167 -1.25 -29.31 10.66
CA GLY A 167 -1.21 -27.99 10.03
C GLY A 167 0.14 -27.27 10.19
N MET A 168 0.79 -27.43 11.35
CA MET A 168 2.13 -26.87 11.59
C MET A 168 3.21 -27.57 10.75
N ASP A 169 3.15 -28.90 10.60
CA ASP A 169 4.07 -29.65 9.74
C ASP A 169 3.94 -29.21 8.28
N ASP A 170 2.71 -29.06 7.78
CA ASP A 170 2.44 -28.51 6.45
C ASP A 170 2.98 -27.08 6.33
N TRP A 171 2.75 -26.22 7.32
CA TRP A 171 3.27 -24.86 7.34
C TRP A 171 4.81 -24.84 7.25
N TYR A 172 5.51 -25.67 8.01
CA TYR A 172 6.97 -25.77 7.97
C TYR A 172 7.47 -26.25 6.60
N TYR A 173 6.78 -27.21 5.99
CA TYR A 173 7.10 -27.68 4.65
C TYR A 173 7.01 -26.55 3.63
N TYR A 174 5.87 -25.84 3.58
CA TYR A 174 5.66 -24.74 2.64
C TYR A 174 6.58 -23.55 2.90
N ALA A 175 6.83 -23.20 4.16
CA ALA A 175 7.79 -22.16 4.53
C ALA A 175 9.21 -22.50 4.03
N SER A 176 9.64 -23.76 4.18
CA SER A 176 10.94 -24.22 3.67
C SER A 176 11.03 -24.14 2.15
N GLU A 177 10.02 -24.62 1.43
CA GLU A 177 9.97 -24.56 -0.04
C GLU A 177 10.02 -23.10 -0.54
N MET A 178 9.24 -22.22 0.09
CA MET A 178 9.25 -20.80 -0.22
C MET A 178 10.61 -20.15 0.07
N THR A 179 11.21 -20.44 1.23
CA THR A 179 12.55 -19.92 1.58
C THR A 179 13.56 -20.30 0.50
N GLN A 180 13.65 -21.59 0.15
CA GLN A 180 14.56 -22.06 -0.89
C GLN A 180 14.29 -21.35 -2.23
N HIS A 181 13.02 -21.23 -2.62
CA HIS A 181 12.65 -20.56 -3.86
C HIS A 181 13.16 -19.11 -3.90
N TYR A 182 12.86 -18.31 -2.88
CA TYR A 182 13.23 -16.89 -2.86
C TYR A 182 14.75 -16.67 -2.69
N GLU A 183 15.43 -17.53 -1.93
CA GLU A 183 16.89 -17.51 -1.83
C GLU A 183 17.56 -17.77 -3.18
N THR A 184 17.01 -18.67 -4.02
CA THR A 184 17.53 -18.90 -5.38
C THR A 184 17.36 -17.69 -6.30
N LEU A 185 16.41 -16.81 -6.01
CA LEU A 185 16.21 -15.53 -6.68
C LEU A 185 17.11 -14.41 -6.11
N GLY A 186 17.94 -14.73 -5.11
CA GLY A 186 18.82 -13.77 -4.42
C GLY A 186 18.07 -12.85 -3.46
N ILE A 187 16.87 -13.24 -3.02
CA ILE A 187 16.06 -12.47 -2.07
C ILE A 187 16.33 -13.00 -0.67
N HIS A 188 16.66 -12.09 0.25
CA HIS A 188 16.86 -12.45 1.64
C HIS A 188 15.52 -12.84 2.28
N VAL A 189 15.52 -13.95 3.02
CA VAL A 189 14.34 -14.44 3.74
C VAL A 189 14.54 -14.23 5.23
N ILE A 190 13.54 -13.63 5.88
CA ILE A 190 13.54 -13.30 7.30
C ILE A 190 12.44 -14.10 7.99
N ASP A 191 12.83 -15.11 8.76
CA ASP A 191 11.94 -15.82 9.66
C ASP A 191 11.77 -15.07 10.98
N SER A 192 10.53 -14.78 11.39
CA SER A 192 10.29 -13.97 12.59
C SER A 192 8.99 -14.31 13.29
N GLU A 193 8.98 -14.19 14.61
CA GLU A 193 7.76 -14.25 15.44
C GLU A 193 7.07 -12.89 15.57
N LYS A 194 7.78 -11.82 15.21
CA LYS A 194 7.29 -10.43 15.25
C LYS A 194 6.14 -10.25 14.28
N LYS A 195 5.11 -9.49 14.65
CA LYS A 195 3.86 -9.32 13.89
C LYS A 195 3.71 -7.95 13.24
N SER A 196 4.80 -7.18 13.17
CA SER A 196 4.80 -5.86 12.55
C SER A 196 6.01 -5.69 11.63
N LEU A 197 5.78 -5.01 10.51
CA LEU A 197 6.79 -4.67 9.51
C LEU A 197 6.93 -3.15 9.46
N SER A 198 8.15 -2.65 9.70
CA SER A 198 8.53 -1.25 9.48
C SER A 198 9.31 -1.16 8.18
N PHE A 199 8.91 -0.27 7.28
CA PHE A 199 9.56 -0.14 5.96
C PHE A 199 9.55 1.30 5.45
N LEU A 200 10.42 1.58 4.48
CA LEU A 200 10.48 2.88 3.82
C LEU A 200 9.66 2.86 2.52
N LEU A 201 8.80 3.86 2.35
CA LEU A 201 8.00 4.12 1.16
C LEU A 201 8.48 5.42 0.47
N GLY A 202 8.60 5.38 -0.86
CA GLY A 202 8.95 6.58 -1.65
C GLY A 202 10.25 7.27 -1.20
N LYS A 203 10.17 8.56 -0.82
CA LYS A 203 11.31 9.40 -0.39
C LYS A 203 11.73 9.15 1.07
N ASN A 204 11.76 7.89 1.51
CA ASN A 204 12.06 7.45 2.87
C ASN A 204 11.01 7.82 3.92
N GLU A 205 9.73 7.81 3.56
CA GLU A 205 8.67 7.88 4.55
C GLU A 205 8.57 6.54 5.27
N CYS A 206 8.72 6.55 6.59
CA CYS A 206 8.63 5.33 7.39
C CYS A 206 7.17 4.96 7.61
N MET A 207 6.83 3.72 7.25
CA MET A 207 5.51 3.13 7.43
C MET A 207 5.60 1.86 8.28
N ASP A 208 4.60 1.67 9.12
CA ASP A 208 4.40 0.47 9.94
C ASP A 208 3.13 -0.26 9.48
N PHE A 209 3.29 -1.55 9.23
CA PHE A 209 2.22 -2.48 8.91
C PHE A 209 2.08 -3.51 10.04
N ASP A 210 0.89 -3.59 10.62
CA ASP A 210 0.54 -4.59 11.63
C ASP A 210 -0.19 -5.75 10.96
N VAL A 211 0.44 -6.92 10.94
CA VAL A 211 -0.05 -8.13 10.30
C VAL A 211 -1.41 -8.54 10.86
N LYS A 212 -1.65 -8.34 12.16
CA LYS A 212 -2.92 -8.73 12.81
C LYS A 212 -4.09 -7.82 12.41
N LYS A 213 -3.84 -6.55 12.10
CA LYS A 213 -4.89 -5.59 11.66
C LYS A 213 -5.30 -5.76 10.20
N TRP A 214 -4.51 -6.53 9.45
CA TRP A 214 -4.75 -6.81 8.04
C TRP A 214 -5.72 -7.96 7.81
N GLN A 215 -5.80 -8.94 8.72
CA GLN A 215 -6.74 -10.05 8.61
C GLN A 215 -8.17 -9.56 8.91
N PRO A 216 -9.13 -9.69 7.98
CA PRO A 216 -10.53 -9.48 8.33
C PRO A 216 -10.95 -10.54 9.37
N GLU A 217 -11.73 -10.14 10.37
CA GLU A 217 -12.21 -11.01 11.47
C GLU A 217 -12.94 -12.27 10.98
N THR A 218 -13.35 -12.30 9.71
CA THR A 218 -14.15 -13.36 9.09
C THR A 218 -13.40 -14.26 8.10
N SER A 219 -12.11 -14.03 7.83
CA SER A 219 -11.33 -14.95 6.98
C SER A 219 -10.62 -15.97 7.88
N PRO A 220 -11.01 -17.26 7.82
CA PRO A 220 -10.19 -18.30 8.40
C PRO A 220 -8.90 -18.40 7.57
N ASP A 221 -7.75 -18.44 8.23
CA ASP A 221 -6.53 -19.14 7.83
C ASP A 221 -5.80 -18.77 6.50
N ASP A 222 -6.31 -17.86 5.66
CA ASP A 222 -5.78 -17.68 4.28
C ASP A 222 -4.54 -16.79 4.15
N SER A 223 -3.94 -16.36 5.25
CA SER A 223 -2.62 -15.71 5.19
C SER A 223 -1.65 -16.36 6.15
N TRP A 224 -0.87 -17.28 5.61
CA TRP A 224 0.11 -18.06 6.33
C TRP A 224 1.35 -17.24 6.73
N GLY A 225 1.20 -15.92 6.83
CA GLY A 225 2.20 -15.01 7.40
C GLY A 225 3.35 -14.64 6.48
N ALA A 226 3.25 -14.82 5.16
CA ALA A 226 4.33 -14.46 4.25
C ALA A 226 4.10 -13.08 3.57
N PHE A 227 5.12 -12.22 3.63
CA PHE A 227 5.08 -10.87 3.06
C PHE A 227 6.35 -10.57 2.26
N LEU A 228 6.19 -10.25 0.98
CA LEU A 228 7.31 -9.84 0.14
C LEU A 228 7.39 -8.32 0.09
N TYR A 229 8.49 -7.78 0.59
CA TYR A 229 8.80 -6.35 0.51
C TYR A 229 9.86 -6.10 -0.56
N ARG A 230 9.56 -5.17 -1.46
CA ARG A 230 10.52 -4.55 -2.36
C ARG A 230 10.84 -3.15 -1.87
N LYS A 231 12.14 -2.85 -1.77
CA LYS A 231 12.62 -1.55 -1.28
C LYS A 231 11.90 -0.37 -1.93
N GLY A 232 11.32 0.49 -1.10
CA GLY A 232 10.62 1.72 -1.52
C GLY A 232 9.18 1.52 -1.98
N GLN A 233 8.61 0.32 -1.86
CA GLN A 233 7.25 -0.04 -2.27
C GLN A 233 6.48 -0.65 -1.11
N LEU A 234 5.14 -0.67 -1.20
CA LEU A 234 4.33 -1.39 -0.22
C LEU A 234 4.60 -2.90 -0.33
N PRO A 235 4.75 -3.63 0.79
CA PRO A 235 4.78 -5.10 0.78
C PRO A 235 3.56 -5.71 0.10
N ILE A 236 3.69 -6.94 -0.39
CA ILE A 236 2.55 -7.77 -0.83
C ILE A 236 2.43 -8.99 0.09
N ALA A 237 1.20 -9.41 0.37
CA ALA A 237 0.95 -10.72 0.95
C ALA A 237 1.25 -11.81 -0.08
N VAL A 238 1.95 -12.85 0.33
CA VAL A 238 2.25 -14.02 -0.49
C VAL A 238 1.58 -15.23 0.13
N ASP A 239 0.98 -16.06 -0.70
CA ASP A 239 0.42 -17.32 -0.23
C ASP A 239 1.58 -18.31 -0.07
N ILE A 240 1.71 -18.90 1.12
CA ILE A 240 2.79 -19.84 1.40
C ILE A 240 2.61 -21.16 0.66
N THR A 241 1.35 -21.53 0.38
CA THR A 241 0.97 -22.78 -0.28
C THR A 241 1.07 -22.67 -1.80
N ASP A 242 0.88 -21.47 -2.34
CA ASP A 242 0.96 -21.15 -3.76
C ASP A 242 1.76 -19.86 -3.99
N TYR A 243 3.08 -20.02 -4.13
CA TYR A 243 3.95 -18.90 -4.48
C TYR A 243 3.91 -18.65 -5.99
N ASP A 244 2.78 -18.11 -6.49
CA ASP A 244 2.65 -17.72 -7.89
C ASP A 244 3.81 -16.81 -8.30
N THR A 245 4.69 -17.39 -9.13
CA THR A 245 5.91 -16.72 -9.55
C THR A 245 5.62 -15.56 -10.49
N SER A 246 4.47 -15.52 -11.18
CA SER A 246 4.18 -14.51 -12.18
C SER A 246 3.89 -13.14 -11.55
N GLU A 247 3.01 -13.11 -10.54
CA GLU A 247 2.71 -11.91 -9.75
C GLU A 247 3.93 -11.46 -8.95
N THR A 248 4.62 -12.41 -8.29
CA THR A 248 5.87 -12.17 -7.56
C THR A 248 6.94 -11.54 -8.47
N LYS A 249 7.17 -12.11 -9.65
CA LYS A 249 8.13 -11.57 -10.63
C LYS A 249 7.71 -10.19 -11.11
N MET A 250 6.42 -9.94 -11.29
CA MET A 250 5.93 -8.62 -11.69
C MET A 250 6.18 -7.58 -10.59
N TYR A 251 5.93 -7.94 -9.32
CA TYR A 251 6.20 -7.08 -8.18
C TYR A 251 7.69 -6.75 -8.00
N LEU A 252 8.57 -7.72 -8.27
CA LEU A 252 10.02 -7.56 -8.10
C LEU A 252 10.72 -6.76 -9.22
N ARG A 253 10.08 -6.56 -10.37
CA ARG A 253 10.61 -5.80 -11.52
C ARG A 253 10.55 -4.30 -11.31
#